data_AF-A0A0G0X4L4-F1
#
_entry.id   AF-A0A0G0X4L4-F1
#
_cell.length_a   1.000
_cell.length_b   1.000
_cell.length_c   1.000
_cell.angle_alpha   90.00
_cell.angle_beta   90.00
_cell.angle_gamma   90.00
#
_symmetry.space_group_name_H-M   'P 1'
#
loop_
_entity.id
_entity.type
_entity.pdbx_description
1 polymer ?
#
loop_
_entity_poly.entity_id
_entity_poly.type
_entity_poly.pdbx_seq_one_letter_code
_entity_poly.pdbx_strand_id
1 'polypeptide(L)'
;MQKFAQQKKPAFYGIAFAQSATDLIGTYCKSDTAGNIQGCLQGLYNAGVMLAIAIAFLFAVFGAFKYITGAASNQKGAGKQMITNAITGLVIIFISGTVLYWVNPEIFNAQLILYNVTKLDPPTIDAEVSPIYDGDNASINPAGPTVSNAQLRATIETQLQQYGRGEFYIGKIIFDCSDNTAAIFNHRNEQIASLPVRFGENGCSDPGTGRQGDNKTTIGNFRAGDKKACLDNPKGCKSSLGPYLGQRIIRLVNSQRPAILIHGSWYDNENDLRPTWGCVRMRNGDLAVLYDYILTRKTQNIVQR
;
A
#
# COMPACT_ATOMS: atom_id res chain seq x y z
N MET A 1 -44.29 22.45 -45.37
CA MET A 1 -43.46 21.30 -44.95
C MET A 1 -42.62 21.72 -43.73
N GLN A 2 -43.13 21.51 -42.53
CA GLN A 2 -42.43 21.81 -41.27
C GLN A 2 -41.63 20.58 -40.83
N LYS A 3 -40.31 20.71 -40.74
CA LYS A 3 -39.43 19.67 -40.17
C LYS A 3 -39.39 19.85 -38.66
N PHE A 4 -39.98 18.90 -37.93
CA PHE A 4 -39.83 18.80 -36.48
C PHE A 4 -38.41 18.32 -36.13
N ALA A 5 -37.68 19.16 -35.41
CA ALA A 5 -36.39 18.79 -34.83
C ALA A 5 -36.62 17.83 -33.65
N GLN A 6 -36.11 16.61 -33.76
CA GLN A 6 -36.09 15.64 -32.67
C GLN A 6 -35.16 16.14 -31.56
N GLN A 7 -35.75 16.56 -30.44
CA GLN A 7 -35.06 16.97 -29.24
C GLN A 7 -34.47 15.72 -28.56
N LYS A 8 -33.15 15.56 -28.66
CA LYS A 8 -32.38 14.46 -28.06
C LYS A 8 -32.45 14.59 -26.54
N LYS A 9 -33.15 13.65 -25.87
CA LYS A 9 -33.24 13.62 -24.40
C LYS A 9 -31.84 13.43 -23.80
N PRO A 10 -31.42 14.22 -22.78
CA PRO A 10 -30.18 13.96 -22.08
C PRO A 10 -30.27 12.63 -21.36
N ALA A 11 -29.25 11.78 -21.54
CA ALA A 11 -29.08 10.57 -20.78
C ALA A 11 -28.90 10.95 -19.31
N PHE A 12 -29.91 10.65 -18.48
CA PHE A 12 -29.81 10.70 -17.03
C PHE A 12 -28.76 9.66 -16.61
N TYR A 13 -27.57 10.13 -16.24
CA TYR A 13 -26.63 9.33 -15.46
C TYR A 13 -27.20 9.16 -14.07
N GLY A 14 -28.06 8.14 -13.91
CA GLY A 14 -28.50 7.66 -12.62
C GLY A 14 -27.27 7.25 -11.83
N ILE A 15 -26.99 8.02 -10.78
CA ILE A 15 -25.87 7.81 -9.87
C ILE A 15 -26.00 6.39 -9.31
N ALA A 16 -24.93 5.60 -9.40
CA ALA A 16 -24.82 4.23 -8.92
C ALA A 16 -24.85 4.13 -7.37
N PHE A 17 -25.83 4.75 -6.71
CA PHE A 17 -26.00 4.74 -5.26
C PHE A 17 -26.72 3.48 -4.75
N ALA A 18 -27.47 2.77 -5.59
CA ALA A 18 -28.27 1.63 -5.16
C ALA A 18 -27.43 0.43 -4.69
N GLN A 19 -26.31 0.13 -5.35
CA GLN A 19 -25.38 -0.92 -4.89
C GLN A 19 -24.66 -0.53 -3.58
N SER A 20 -24.48 0.76 -3.32
CA SER A 20 -23.88 1.23 -2.07
C SER A 20 -24.77 1.00 -0.85
N ALA A 21 -26.10 1.07 -1.00
CA ALA A 21 -27.01 0.97 0.14
C ALA A 21 -27.08 -0.45 0.73
N THR A 22 -27.11 -1.48 -0.12
CA THR A 22 -27.12 -2.89 0.34
C THR A 22 -25.80 -3.31 0.96
N ASP A 23 -24.68 -2.79 0.45
CA ASP A 23 -23.35 -3.06 1.00
C ASP A 23 -23.12 -2.27 2.30
N LEU A 24 -23.65 -1.05 2.40
CA LEU A 24 -23.65 -0.25 3.62
C LEU A 24 -24.46 -0.98 4.72
N ILE A 25 -25.70 -1.38 4.42
CA ILE A 25 -26.55 -2.13 5.36
C ILE A 25 -25.88 -3.47 5.73
N GLY A 26 -25.30 -4.17 4.75
CA GLY A 26 -24.56 -5.41 4.98
C GLY A 26 -23.32 -5.23 5.85
N THR A 27 -22.64 -4.08 5.78
CA THR A 27 -21.45 -3.78 6.60
C THR A 27 -21.84 -3.40 8.03
N TYR A 28 -22.91 -2.62 8.23
CA TYR A 28 -23.35 -2.19 9.56
C TYR A 28 -24.25 -3.20 10.28
N CYS A 29 -24.83 -4.17 9.56
CA CYS A 29 -25.68 -5.23 10.13
C CYS A 29 -25.04 -6.63 10.09
N LYS A 30 -23.78 -6.76 9.67
CA LYS A 30 -22.99 -7.99 9.87
C LYS A 30 -22.43 -8.00 11.29
N SER A 31 -23.17 -8.61 12.21
CA SER A 31 -22.64 -9.07 13.49
C SER A 31 -22.77 -10.57 13.54
N ASP A 32 -21.64 -11.24 13.76
CA ASP A 32 -21.49 -12.68 13.84
C ASP A 32 -22.53 -13.31 14.78
N THR A 33 -23.25 -14.30 14.26
CA THR A 33 -23.85 -15.40 15.04
C THR A 33 -24.61 -15.04 16.33
N ALA A 34 -25.49 -14.05 16.27
CA ALA A 34 -26.80 -14.02 16.95
C ALA A 34 -27.52 -12.73 16.56
N GLY A 35 -28.72 -12.84 15.96
CA GLY A 35 -29.47 -11.71 15.41
C GLY A 35 -29.94 -10.68 16.44
N ASN A 36 -29.03 -9.82 16.91
CA ASN A 36 -29.39 -8.65 17.70
C ASN A 36 -29.71 -7.48 16.78
N ILE A 37 -31.00 -7.36 16.42
CA ILE A 37 -31.57 -6.21 15.70
C ILE A 37 -31.18 -4.86 16.30
N GLN A 38 -30.95 -4.83 17.61
CA GLN A 38 -30.44 -3.67 18.35
C GLN A 38 -29.09 -3.16 17.82
N GLY A 39 -28.15 -4.07 17.51
CA GLY A 39 -26.84 -3.70 16.98
C GLY A 39 -26.91 -3.13 15.56
N CYS A 40 -27.74 -3.72 14.71
CA CYS A 40 -27.99 -3.23 13.35
C CYS A 40 -28.67 -1.85 13.36
N LEU A 41 -29.66 -1.64 14.23
CA LEU A 41 -30.34 -0.35 14.36
C LEU A 41 -29.38 0.73 14.86
N GLN A 42 -28.50 0.39 15.81
CA GLN A 42 -27.49 1.32 16.32
C GLN A 42 -26.42 1.66 15.28
N GLY A 43 -25.95 0.67 14.51
CA GLY A 43 -25.03 0.88 13.39
C GLY A 43 -25.62 1.80 12.32
N LEU A 44 -26.88 1.57 11.94
CA LEU A 44 -27.58 2.38 10.95
C LEU A 44 -27.81 3.83 11.43
N TYR A 45 -28.17 4.00 12.71
CA TYR A 45 -28.30 5.32 13.31
C TYR A 45 -26.97 6.10 13.28
N ASN A 46 -25.88 5.48 13.75
CA ASN A 46 -24.55 6.10 13.78
C ASN A 46 -24.07 6.48 12.37
N ALA A 47 -24.27 5.59 11.39
CA ALA A 47 -23.97 5.88 9.99
C ALA A 47 -24.79 7.05 9.44
N GLY A 48 -26.09 7.11 9.76
CA GLY A 48 -26.99 8.19 9.37
C GLY A 48 -26.58 9.54 9.95
N VAL A 49 -26.20 9.59 11.23
CA VAL A 49 -25.71 10.81 11.89
C VAL A 49 -24.41 11.29 11.25
N MET A 50 -23.44 10.40 11.04
CA MET A 50 -22.17 10.76 10.38
C MET A 50 -22.38 11.32 8.97
N LEU A 51 -23.26 10.69 8.20
CA LEU A 51 -23.63 11.17 6.87
C LEU A 51 -24.28 12.55 6.93
N ALA A 52 -25.21 12.76 7.88
CA ALA A 52 -25.89 14.03 8.03
C ALA A 52 -24.93 15.17 8.44
N ILE A 53 -23.97 14.89 9.33
CA ILE A 53 -22.90 15.84 9.70
C ILE A 53 -22.04 16.19 8.49
N ALA A 54 -21.63 15.20 7.69
CA ALA A 54 -20.83 15.43 6.49
C ALA A 54 -21.58 16.31 5.46
N ILE A 55 -22.87 16.04 5.24
CA ILE A 55 -23.72 16.84 4.35
C ILE A 55 -23.87 18.26 4.89
N ALA A 56 -24.17 18.43 6.18
CA ALA A 56 -24.29 19.74 6.81
C ALA A 56 -22.99 20.56 6.68
N PHE A 57 -21.84 19.92 6.87
CA PHE A 57 -20.53 20.55 6.67
C PHE A 57 -20.33 21.04 5.24
N LEU A 58 -20.66 20.21 4.23
CA LEU A 58 -20.57 20.62 2.82
C LEU A 58 -21.46 21.82 2.52
N PHE A 59 -22.72 21.81 2.97
CA PHE A 59 -23.62 22.96 2.77
C PHE A 59 -23.15 24.21 3.50
N ALA A 60 -22.54 24.08 4.67
CA ALA A 60 -21.95 25.21 5.39
C ALA A 60 -20.77 25.82 4.61
N VAL A 61 -19.86 24.99 4.07
CA VAL A 61 -18.72 25.44 3.26
C VAL A 61 -19.19 26.12 1.96
N PHE A 62 -20.13 25.52 1.24
CA PHE A 62 -20.71 26.13 0.03
C PHE A 62 -21.43 27.45 0.33
N GLY A 63 -22.19 27.49 1.43
CA GLY A 63 -22.85 28.70 1.89
C GLY A 63 -21.86 29.82 2.25
N ALA A 64 -20.76 29.47 2.92
CA ALA A 64 -19.68 30.40 3.28
C ALA A 64 -19.01 30.98 2.04
N PHE A 65 -18.66 30.14 1.07
CA PHE A 65 -18.08 30.60 -0.20
C PHE A 65 -19.01 31.57 -0.92
N LYS A 66 -20.31 31.23 -1.00
CA LYS A 66 -21.34 32.07 -1.62
C LYS A 66 -21.57 33.39 -0.88
N TYR A 67 -21.44 33.39 0.45
CA TYR A 67 -21.56 34.59 1.27
C TYR A 67 -20.40 35.56 1.04
N ILE A 68 -19.16 35.07 0.97
CA ILE A 68 -17.96 35.89 0.77
C ILE A 68 -17.91 36.46 -0.66
N THR A 69 -18.19 35.62 -1.66
CA THR A 69 -18.15 36.02 -3.08
C THR A 69 -19.34 36.87 -3.52
N GLY A 70 -20.43 36.88 -2.74
CA GLY A 70 -21.69 37.55 -3.08
C GLY A 70 -21.71 39.07 -2.89
N ALA A 71 -20.58 39.75 -2.72
CA ALA A 71 -20.52 41.17 -2.31
C ALA A 71 -21.25 42.15 -3.25
N ALA A 72 -21.45 41.81 -4.53
CA ALA A 72 -22.10 42.66 -5.54
C ALA A 72 -23.53 42.23 -5.92
N SER A 73 -24.14 41.23 -5.27
CA SER A 73 -25.44 40.67 -5.70
C SER A 73 -26.30 40.15 -4.54
N ASN A 74 -27.58 39.86 -4.81
CA ASN A 74 -28.52 39.17 -3.89
C ASN A 74 -28.05 37.77 -3.42
N GLN A 75 -26.86 37.32 -3.81
CA GLN A 75 -26.29 36.03 -3.44
C GLN A 75 -25.78 35.99 -2.00
N LYS A 76 -25.44 37.14 -1.38
CA LYS A 76 -25.02 37.20 0.03
C LYS A 76 -26.12 36.72 0.98
N GLY A 77 -27.36 37.12 0.72
CA GLY A 77 -28.54 36.65 1.48
C GLY A 77 -28.75 35.15 1.34
N ALA A 78 -28.62 34.62 0.11
CA ALA A 78 -28.74 33.19 -0.15
C ALA A 78 -27.64 32.36 0.53
N GLY A 79 -26.39 32.86 0.56
CA GLY A 79 -25.29 32.22 1.29
C GLY A 79 -25.55 32.16 2.80
N LYS A 80 -26.00 33.26 3.40
CA LYS A 80 -26.38 33.30 4.82
C LYS A 80 -27.50 32.30 5.13
N GLN A 81 -28.54 32.25 4.29
CA GLN A 81 -29.65 31.33 4.48
C GLN A 81 -29.19 29.87 4.42
N MET A 82 -28.29 29.53 3.50
CA MET A 82 -27.75 28.17 3.37
C MET A 82 -26.97 27.74 4.63
N ILE A 83 -26.12 28.63 5.18
CA ILE A 83 -25.40 28.37 6.43
C ILE A 83 -26.39 28.18 7.59
N THR A 84 -27.37 29.08 7.73
CA THR A 84 -28.39 28.97 8.79
C THR A 84 -29.15 27.65 8.68
N ASN A 85 -29.57 27.25 7.49
CA ASN A 85 -30.29 25.99 7.29
C ASN A 85 -29.44 24.77 7.65
N ALA A 86 -28.14 24.76 7.32
CA ALA A 86 -27.22 23.69 7.69
C ALA A 86 -27.06 23.57 9.21
N ILE A 87 -26.90 24.71 9.90
CA ILE A 87 -26.81 24.75 11.37
C ILE A 87 -28.12 24.28 12.01
N THR A 88 -29.27 24.77 11.53
CA THR A 88 -30.58 24.37 12.03
C THR A 88 -30.81 22.87 11.85
N GLY A 89 -30.43 22.30 10.71
CA GLY A 89 -30.50 20.85 10.48
C GLY A 89 -29.65 20.06 11.48
N LEU A 90 -28.44 20.54 11.76
CA LEU A 90 -27.55 19.93 12.75
C LEU A 90 -28.14 19.99 14.16
N VAL A 91 -28.72 21.12 14.55
CA VAL A 91 -29.41 21.28 15.85
C VAL A 91 -30.58 20.30 15.98
N ILE A 92 -31.38 20.13 14.92
CA ILE A 92 -32.50 19.16 14.93
C ILE A 92 -32.00 17.73 15.13
N ILE A 93 -30.89 17.34 14.49
CA ILE A 93 -30.30 16.01 14.64
C ILE A 93 -29.84 15.78 16.09
N PHE A 94 -29.19 16.77 16.71
CA PHE A 94 -28.75 16.67 18.11
C PHE A 94 -29.93 16.58 19.09
N ILE A 95 -30.98 17.38 18.88
CA ILE A 95 -32.19 17.33 19.72
C ILE A 95 -32.87 15.96 19.56
N SER A 96 -32.99 15.45 18.33
CA SER A 96 -33.55 14.12 18.06
C SER A 96 -32.76 13.01 18.78
N GLY A 97 -31.43 13.06 18.71
CA GLY A 97 -30.57 12.13 19.44
C GLY A 97 -30.75 12.21 20.96
N THR A 98 -30.97 13.42 21.50
CA THR A 98 -31.21 13.64 22.94
C THR A 98 -32.55 13.04 23.38
N VAL A 99 -33.61 13.23 22.59
CA VAL A 99 -34.92 12.64 22.87
C VAL A 99 -34.84 11.11 22.85
N LEU A 100 -34.15 10.53 21.87
CA LEU A 100 -33.96 9.08 21.78
C LEU A 100 -33.18 8.53 23.00
N TYR A 101 -32.15 9.24 23.46
CA TYR A 101 -31.41 8.89 24.68
C TYR A 101 -32.29 8.90 25.93
N TRP A 102 -33.25 9.83 26.04
CA TRP A 102 -34.20 9.88 27.16
C TRP A 102 -35.19 8.71 27.14
N VAL A 103 -35.62 8.27 25.96
CA VAL A 103 -36.58 7.15 25.83
C VAL A 103 -35.92 5.82 26.16
N ASN A 104 -34.72 5.56 25.63
CA ASN A 104 -33.98 4.35 25.94
C ASN A 104 -32.46 4.61 25.86
N PRO A 105 -31.79 4.81 27.00
CA PRO A 105 -30.36 5.07 27.02
C PRO A 105 -29.53 3.85 26.58
N GLU A 106 -30.07 2.62 26.67
CA GLU A 106 -29.38 1.40 26.24
C GLU A 106 -29.33 1.27 24.70
N ILE A 107 -30.27 1.89 23.99
CA ILE A 107 -30.19 2.01 22.53
C ILE A 107 -29.13 3.04 22.15
N PHE A 108 -29.03 4.14 22.90
CA PHE A 108 -28.10 5.24 22.62
C PHE A 108 -26.81 5.17 23.44
N ASN A 109 -26.06 4.08 23.29
CA ASN A 109 -24.62 4.16 23.50
C ASN A 109 -23.99 4.71 22.22
N ALA A 110 -24.14 6.02 22.01
CA ALA A 110 -23.40 6.75 20.99
C ALA A 110 -21.92 6.77 21.41
N GLN A 111 -21.25 5.62 21.26
CA GLN A 111 -19.82 5.60 21.15
C GLN A 111 -19.51 6.33 19.86
N LEU A 112 -19.09 7.58 19.99
CA LEU A 112 -18.33 8.20 18.93
C LEU A 112 -17.13 7.28 18.75
N ILE A 113 -17.21 6.36 17.79
CA ILE A 113 -16.04 5.68 17.27
C ILE A 113 -15.32 6.76 16.47
N LEU A 114 -14.77 7.78 17.18
CA LEU A 114 -13.42 8.15 16.85
C LEU A 114 -12.71 6.83 16.85
N TYR A 115 -12.12 6.43 15.73
CA TYR A 115 -11.05 5.48 15.80
C TYR A 115 -10.21 5.95 16.96
N ASN A 116 -10.25 5.20 18.06
CA ASN A 116 -9.25 5.33 19.07
C ASN A 116 -8.03 4.99 18.24
N VAL A 117 -7.34 6.02 17.76
CA VAL A 117 -5.91 5.89 17.54
C VAL A 117 -5.50 5.66 18.97
N THR A 118 -5.59 4.40 19.40
CA THR A 118 -4.83 3.89 20.51
C THR A 118 -3.51 4.54 20.21
N LYS A 119 -3.08 5.46 21.08
CA LYS A 119 -1.65 5.69 21.14
C LYS A 119 -1.16 4.27 21.29
N LEU A 120 -0.62 3.74 20.20
CA LEU A 120 0.27 2.62 20.30
C LEU A 120 1.23 3.19 21.31
N ASP A 121 1.10 2.76 22.56
CA ASP A 121 2.23 2.82 23.46
C ASP A 121 3.33 2.28 22.57
N PRO A 122 4.31 3.12 22.17
CA PRO A 122 5.38 2.64 21.31
C PRO A 122 5.82 1.38 22.00
N PRO A 123 5.74 0.21 21.32
CA PRO A 123 5.73 -1.08 21.98
C PRO A 123 6.76 -0.98 23.08
N THR A 124 6.31 -1.01 24.33
CA THR A 124 7.25 -1.05 25.44
C THR A 124 7.83 -2.41 25.22
N ILE A 125 8.93 -2.42 24.47
CA ILE A 125 9.78 -3.56 24.38
C ILE A 125 10.15 -3.66 25.86
N ASP A 126 9.53 -4.61 26.56
CA ASP A 126 10.23 -5.37 27.58
C ASP A 126 11.38 -6.00 26.82
N ALA A 127 12.31 -5.13 26.46
CA ALA A 127 13.61 -5.47 26.10
C ALA A 127 14.13 -5.95 27.45
N GLU A 128 13.99 -7.26 27.68
CA GLU A 128 15.24 -7.98 27.60
C GLU A 128 15.97 -7.41 26.40
N VAL A 129 16.82 -6.40 26.70
CA VAL A 129 17.80 -5.87 25.79
C VAL A 129 18.71 -7.06 25.57
N SER A 130 18.24 -8.00 24.74
CA SER A 130 19.10 -8.73 23.86
C SER A 130 19.88 -7.61 23.17
N PRO A 131 21.20 -7.57 23.41
CA PRO A 131 22.02 -6.44 23.05
C PRO A 131 21.70 -6.02 21.63
N ILE A 132 21.62 -4.70 21.41
CA ILE A 132 21.64 -4.09 20.09
C ILE A 132 22.59 -4.94 19.25
N TYR A 133 22.01 -5.68 18.31
CA TYR A 133 22.75 -6.60 17.48
C TYR A 133 23.58 -5.72 16.56
N ASP A 134 24.81 -5.45 17.03
CA ASP A 134 25.94 -5.14 16.17
C ASP A 134 25.89 -6.13 15.01
N GLY A 135 26.14 -5.65 13.80
CA GLY A 135 26.12 -6.52 12.62
C GLY A 135 26.95 -7.77 12.92
N ASP A 136 26.40 -8.96 12.63
CA ASP A 136 27.13 -10.06 11.97
C ASP A 136 26.46 -11.43 12.10
N ASN A 137 25.49 -11.68 13.01
CA ASN A 137 25.05 -13.07 13.29
C ASN A 137 23.57 -13.30 13.63
N ALA A 138 22.61 -12.48 13.16
CA ALA A 138 21.23 -12.97 13.12
C ALA A 138 21.23 -14.25 12.28
N SER A 139 20.87 -15.39 12.85
CA SER A 139 20.80 -16.66 12.13
C SER A 139 19.64 -16.60 11.13
N ILE A 140 19.84 -15.90 10.01
CA ILE A 140 19.02 -16.05 8.81
C ILE A 140 19.11 -17.54 8.51
N ASN A 141 17.97 -18.22 8.46
CA ASN A 141 17.93 -19.56 7.90
C ASN A 141 17.78 -19.37 6.38
N PRO A 142 18.86 -19.47 5.58
CA PRO A 142 18.75 -19.35 4.12
C PRO A 142 17.83 -20.44 3.55
N ALA A 143 17.64 -21.54 4.30
CA ALA A 143 16.68 -22.60 4.03
C ALA A 143 15.25 -22.31 4.51
N GLY A 144 14.83 -21.04 4.50
CA GLY A 144 13.40 -20.74 4.42
C GLY A 144 12.80 -21.46 3.20
N PRO A 145 11.51 -21.86 3.23
CA PRO A 145 10.93 -22.60 2.12
C PRO A 145 11.07 -21.80 0.82
N THR A 146 11.70 -22.41 -0.19
CA THR A 146 11.71 -21.87 -1.55
C THR A 146 10.27 -21.80 -2.03
N VAL A 147 9.75 -20.59 -2.22
CA VAL A 147 8.36 -20.38 -2.66
C VAL A 147 8.30 -20.17 -4.16
N SER A 148 7.21 -20.64 -4.79
CA SER A 148 6.86 -20.25 -6.16
C SER A 148 6.42 -18.79 -6.21
N ASN A 149 6.45 -18.19 -7.40
CA ASN A 149 5.92 -16.84 -7.65
C ASN A 149 4.45 -16.68 -7.19
N ALA A 150 3.62 -17.72 -7.36
CA ALA A 150 2.22 -17.72 -6.91
C ALA A 150 2.12 -17.72 -5.37
N GLN A 151 2.94 -18.52 -4.70
CA GLN A 151 3.02 -18.52 -3.23
C GLN A 151 3.54 -17.19 -2.70
N LEU A 152 4.56 -16.60 -3.34
CA LEU A 152 5.06 -15.27 -2.97
C LEU A 152 3.96 -14.20 -3.08
N ARG A 153 3.18 -14.21 -4.17
CA ARG A 153 2.01 -13.32 -4.33
C ARG A 153 1.00 -13.52 -3.22
N ALA A 154 0.61 -14.76 -2.95
CA ALA A 154 -0.37 -15.08 -1.91
C ALA A 154 0.11 -14.64 -0.52
N THR A 155 1.39 -14.83 -0.19
CA THR A 155 1.98 -14.35 1.07
C THR A 155 1.90 -12.83 1.17
N ILE A 156 2.28 -12.10 0.11
CA ILE A 156 2.21 -10.64 0.10
C ILE A 156 0.76 -10.14 0.20
N GLU A 157 -0.18 -10.77 -0.51
CA GLU A 157 -1.61 -10.43 -0.44
C GLU A 157 -2.17 -10.64 0.97
N THR A 158 -1.79 -11.72 1.64
CA THR A 158 -2.17 -12.00 3.03
C THR A 158 -1.64 -10.92 3.96
N GLN A 159 -0.38 -10.52 3.80
CA GLN A 159 0.23 -9.44 4.59
C GLN A 159 -0.44 -8.09 4.32
N LEU A 160 -0.82 -7.79 3.08
CA LEU A 160 -1.58 -6.59 2.72
C LEU A 160 -2.97 -6.57 3.34
N GLN A 161 -3.62 -7.72 3.47
CA GLN A 161 -4.92 -7.84 4.17
C GLN A 161 -4.75 -7.64 5.68
N GLN A 162 -3.68 -8.20 6.27
CA GLN A 162 -3.41 -8.09 7.70
C GLN A 162 -3.04 -6.67 8.14
N TYR A 163 -2.23 -5.95 7.35
CA TYR A 163 -1.69 -4.64 7.73
C TYR A 163 -2.35 -3.46 7.02
N GLY A 164 -3.23 -3.72 6.05
CA GLY A 164 -3.78 -2.68 5.19
C GLY A 164 -2.82 -2.26 4.07
N ARG A 165 -3.37 -1.85 2.93
CA ARG A 165 -2.63 -1.56 1.70
C ARG A 165 -1.62 -0.41 1.78
N GLY A 166 -1.68 0.42 2.83
CA GLY A 166 -0.79 1.56 3.03
C GLY A 166 0.44 1.29 3.91
N GLU A 167 0.45 0.18 4.67
CA GLU A 167 1.48 -0.07 5.68
C GLU A 167 2.48 -1.16 5.28
N PHE A 168 2.11 -2.06 4.38
CA PHE A 168 3.00 -3.13 3.94
C PHE A 168 3.98 -2.66 2.87
N TYR A 169 5.27 -2.91 3.12
CA TYR A 169 6.34 -2.83 2.12
C TYR A 169 7.47 -3.81 2.47
N ILE A 170 8.33 -4.09 1.49
CA ILE A 170 9.56 -4.87 1.69
C ILE A 170 10.59 -3.97 2.38
N GLY A 171 10.91 -4.29 3.62
CA GLY A 171 11.82 -3.52 4.45
C GLY A 171 13.28 -3.76 4.10
N LYS A 172 13.63 -5.02 3.86
CA LYS A 172 15.00 -5.49 3.63
C LYS A 172 14.98 -6.76 2.79
N ILE A 173 15.94 -6.89 1.89
CA ILE A 173 16.29 -8.15 1.23
C ILE A 173 17.71 -8.47 1.61
N ILE A 174 17.94 -9.73 1.98
CA ILE A 174 19.27 -10.26 2.23
C ILE A 174 19.60 -11.25 1.13
N PHE A 175 20.59 -10.90 0.30
CA PHE A 175 21.09 -11.78 -0.74
C PHE A 175 22.27 -12.59 -0.19
N ASP A 176 22.18 -13.91 -0.26
CA ASP A 176 23.22 -14.82 0.21
C ASP A 176 23.98 -15.43 -0.97
N CYS A 177 25.25 -15.03 -1.10
CA CYS A 177 26.09 -15.45 -2.21
C CYS A 177 26.51 -16.93 -2.17
N SER A 178 26.63 -17.53 -0.98
CA SER A 178 27.00 -18.95 -0.89
C SER A 178 25.89 -19.84 -1.44
N ASP A 179 24.64 -19.47 -1.15
CA ASP A 179 23.49 -20.33 -1.36
C ASP A 179 22.68 -19.96 -2.61
N ASN A 180 23.03 -18.87 -3.30
CA ASN A 180 22.24 -18.37 -4.44
C ASN A 180 20.78 -18.08 -4.05
N THR A 181 20.56 -17.51 -2.86
CA THR A 181 19.23 -17.19 -2.34
C THR A 181 19.06 -15.72 -1.99
N ALA A 182 17.82 -15.27 -1.94
CA ALA A 182 17.41 -13.98 -1.42
C ALA A 182 16.31 -14.17 -0.38
N ALA A 183 16.61 -13.84 0.88
CA ALA A 183 15.65 -13.79 1.96
C ALA A 183 14.94 -12.43 1.95
N ILE A 184 13.61 -12.44 1.85
CA ILE A 184 12.78 -11.25 1.77
C ILE A 184 12.19 -10.97 3.14
N PHE A 185 12.37 -9.75 3.64
CA PHE A 185 11.84 -9.31 4.93
C PHE A 185 10.85 -8.16 4.74
N ASN A 186 9.76 -8.19 5.51
CA ASN A 186 8.83 -7.08 5.57
C ASN A 186 9.40 -5.89 6.39
N HIS A 187 8.64 -4.81 6.50
CA HIS A 187 9.02 -3.62 7.26
C HIS A 187 9.22 -3.84 8.77
N ARG A 188 8.78 -4.98 9.32
CA ARG A 188 8.95 -5.39 10.71
C ARG A 188 10.13 -6.35 10.93
N ASN A 189 10.97 -6.55 9.90
CA ASN A 189 12.07 -7.52 9.89
C ASN A 189 11.64 -8.99 10.04
N GLU A 190 10.41 -9.33 9.65
CA GLU A 190 9.96 -10.73 9.58
C GLU A 190 10.28 -11.28 8.19
N GLN A 191 10.89 -12.47 8.13
CA GLN A 191 11.17 -13.13 6.85
C GLN A 191 9.86 -13.69 6.27
N ILE A 192 9.49 -13.26 5.07
CA ILE A 192 8.24 -13.66 4.41
C ILE A 192 8.47 -14.64 3.25
N ALA A 193 9.68 -14.69 2.70
CA ALA A 193 10.02 -15.60 1.60
C ALA A 193 11.53 -15.85 1.49
N SER A 194 11.89 -16.95 0.84
CA SER A 194 13.23 -17.21 0.30
C SER A 194 13.09 -17.50 -1.20
N LEU A 195 13.88 -16.81 -2.03
CA LEU A 195 13.80 -16.89 -3.49
C LEU A 195 15.15 -17.26 -4.09
N PRO A 196 15.19 -18.08 -5.15
CA PRO A 196 16.43 -18.38 -5.84
C PRO A 196 16.89 -17.18 -6.67
N VAL A 197 18.18 -16.88 -6.59
CA VAL A 197 18.82 -15.80 -7.35
C VAL A 197 20.12 -16.27 -7.98
N ARG A 198 20.77 -15.42 -8.77
CA ARG A 198 22.16 -15.62 -9.20
C ARG A 198 22.97 -14.36 -9.10
N PHE A 199 24.26 -14.57 -8.88
CA PHE A 199 25.25 -13.52 -8.78
C PHE A 199 26.12 -13.47 -10.04
N GLY A 200 27.20 -12.72 -9.95
CA GLY A 200 28.26 -12.68 -10.94
C GLY A 200 28.81 -14.07 -11.25
N GLU A 201 29.23 -14.26 -12.50
CA GLU A 201 29.85 -15.51 -12.99
C GLU A 201 31.04 -15.96 -12.13
N ASN A 202 31.80 -15.01 -11.59
CA ASN A 202 32.95 -15.29 -10.73
C ASN A 202 32.62 -15.18 -9.24
N GLY A 203 31.34 -15.31 -8.89
CA GLY A 203 30.83 -15.27 -7.52
C GLY A 203 30.70 -13.84 -6.99
N CYS A 204 31.04 -13.68 -5.71
CA CYS A 204 31.01 -12.39 -5.04
C CYS A 204 32.40 -11.86 -4.70
N SER A 205 32.47 -10.55 -4.47
CA SER A 205 33.69 -9.84 -4.07
C SER A 205 33.44 -9.09 -2.76
N ASP A 206 34.45 -9.08 -1.89
CA ASP A 206 34.40 -8.30 -0.64
C ASP A 206 34.10 -6.82 -0.91
N PRO A 207 33.51 -6.11 0.07
CA PRO A 207 33.34 -4.67 -0.01
C PRO A 207 34.66 -3.99 -0.40
N GLY A 208 34.64 -3.14 -1.42
CA GLY A 208 35.86 -2.43 -1.84
C GLY A 208 36.82 -3.20 -2.76
N THR A 209 36.58 -4.47 -3.12
CA THR A 209 37.56 -5.26 -3.89
C THR A 209 37.18 -5.57 -5.34
N GLY A 210 35.88 -5.58 -5.68
CA GLY A 210 35.42 -5.78 -7.06
C GLY A 210 36.07 -4.84 -8.10
N ARG A 211 36.29 -5.35 -9.30
CA ARG A 211 36.91 -4.60 -10.41
C ARG A 211 35.99 -4.64 -11.61
N GLN A 212 35.99 -3.60 -12.42
CA GLN A 212 35.25 -3.64 -13.68
C GLN A 212 35.72 -4.83 -14.52
N GLY A 213 34.78 -5.67 -14.94
CA GLY A 213 35.07 -6.85 -15.77
C GLY A 213 35.50 -8.10 -14.99
N ASP A 214 35.58 -8.07 -13.66
CA ASP A 214 35.85 -9.28 -12.87
C ASP A 214 34.62 -10.22 -12.76
N ASN A 215 33.47 -9.79 -13.27
CA ASN A 215 32.18 -10.49 -13.20
C ASN A 215 31.81 -10.95 -11.77
N LYS A 216 32.24 -10.22 -10.73
CA LYS A 216 31.87 -10.50 -9.34
C LYS A 216 30.77 -9.55 -8.86
N THR A 217 29.81 -10.07 -8.10
CA THR A 217 28.84 -9.21 -7.41
C THR A 217 29.44 -8.72 -6.10
N THR A 218 29.56 -7.41 -5.92
CA THR A 218 30.15 -6.86 -4.68
C THR A 218 29.18 -7.01 -3.50
N ILE A 219 29.72 -7.48 -2.38
CA ILE A 219 29.04 -7.61 -1.09
C ILE A 219 28.99 -6.27 -0.38
N GLY A 220 27.96 -6.08 0.44
CA GLY A 220 27.82 -4.93 1.32
C GLY A 220 26.38 -4.44 1.44
N ASN A 221 26.24 -3.30 2.10
CA ASN A 221 24.94 -2.67 2.30
C ASN A 221 24.65 -1.72 1.14
N PHE A 222 23.56 -1.96 0.44
CA PHE A 222 23.09 -1.14 -0.66
C PHE A 222 21.77 -0.46 -0.28
N ARG A 223 21.37 0.55 -1.04
CA ARG A 223 20.02 1.11 -0.98
C ARG A 223 19.36 0.90 -2.32
N ALA A 224 18.07 0.56 -2.32
CA ALA A 224 17.30 0.54 -3.54
C ALA A 224 17.22 1.97 -4.10
N GLY A 225 17.83 2.21 -5.25
CA GLY A 225 17.80 3.46 -5.99
C GLY A 225 16.66 3.46 -7.02
N ASP A 226 16.98 3.95 -8.21
CA ASP A 226 16.01 4.06 -9.30
C ASP A 226 15.49 2.70 -9.75
N LYS A 227 14.19 2.67 -10.07
CA LYS A 227 13.53 1.49 -10.62
C LYS A 227 13.15 1.78 -12.07
N LYS A 228 13.32 0.79 -12.95
CA LYS A 228 12.91 0.88 -14.35
C LYS A 228 12.08 -0.34 -14.74
N ALA A 229 10.92 -0.09 -15.33
CA ALA A 229 10.09 -1.10 -15.96
C ALA A 229 10.12 -0.89 -17.48
N CYS A 230 10.31 -1.97 -18.24
CA CYS A 230 10.32 -1.96 -19.70
C CYS A 230 9.23 -2.89 -20.22
N LEU A 231 7.98 -2.62 -19.83
CA LEU A 231 6.83 -3.45 -20.16
C LEU A 231 6.46 -3.37 -21.65
N ASP A 232 6.79 -2.25 -22.29
CA ASP A 232 6.47 -2.01 -23.71
C ASP A 232 7.40 -2.75 -24.67
N ASN A 233 8.50 -3.33 -24.17
CA ASN A 233 9.42 -4.13 -24.97
C ASN A 233 9.29 -5.61 -24.58
N PRO A 234 8.88 -6.50 -25.50
CA PRO A 234 8.73 -7.93 -25.18
C PRO A 234 10.06 -8.57 -24.74
N LYS A 235 11.20 -8.03 -25.18
CA LYS A 235 12.53 -8.52 -24.77
C LYS A 235 12.99 -7.94 -23.43
N GLY A 236 12.28 -6.94 -22.88
CA GLY A 236 12.61 -6.25 -21.64
C GLY A 236 13.58 -5.09 -21.82
N CYS A 237 14.23 -4.68 -20.73
CA CYS A 237 15.18 -3.58 -20.70
C CYS A 237 16.51 -3.98 -21.35
N LYS A 238 16.97 -3.23 -22.35
CA LYS A 238 18.29 -3.44 -22.97
C LYS A 238 19.39 -2.79 -22.11
N SER A 239 20.43 -3.54 -21.79
CA SER A 239 21.65 -2.98 -21.17
C SER A 239 22.49 -2.22 -22.20
N SER A 240 23.38 -1.35 -21.73
CA SER A 240 24.36 -0.67 -22.61
C SER A 240 25.32 -1.65 -23.29
N LEU A 241 25.52 -2.84 -22.73
CA LEU A 241 26.42 -3.87 -23.24
C LEU A 241 25.77 -4.83 -24.24
N GLY A 242 24.48 -4.65 -24.54
CA GLY A 242 23.76 -5.47 -25.53
C GLY A 242 22.71 -6.45 -24.98
N PRO A 243 22.95 -7.22 -23.90
CA PRO A 243 21.96 -8.20 -23.44
C PRO A 243 20.75 -7.52 -22.78
N TYR A 244 19.62 -8.23 -22.81
CA TYR A 244 18.41 -7.84 -22.11
C TYR A 244 18.45 -8.24 -20.63
N LEU A 245 17.92 -7.37 -19.77
CA LEU A 245 17.93 -7.48 -18.32
C LEU A 245 16.53 -7.86 -17.76
N GLY A 246 15.64 -8.36 -18.62
CA GLY A 246 14.25 -8.63 -18.26
C GLY A 246 13.40 -7.36 -18.12
N GLN A 247 12.16 -7.53 -17.68
CA GLN A 247 11.14 -6.46 -17.73
C GLN A 247 11.26 -5.42 -16.59
N ARG A 248 11.96 -5.77 -15.51
CA ARG A 248 12.08 -4.95 -14.30
C ARG A 248 13.54 -4.89 -13.87
N ILE A 249 14.00 -3.69 -13.52
CA ILE A 249 15.34 -3.43 -13.00
C ILE A 249 15.21 -2.57 -11.75
N ILE A 250 15.95 -2.92 -10.70
CA ILE A 250 16.13 -2.12 -9.51
C ILE A 250 17.62 -1.81 -9.38
N ARG A 251 17.96 -0.53 -9.43
CA ARG A 251 19.34 -0.09 -9.19
C ARG A 251 19.63 -0.17 -7.69
N LEU A 252 20.76 -0.75 -7.31
CA LEU A 252 21.25 -0.78 -5.95
C LEU A 252 22.45 0.16 -5.83
N VAL A 253 22.37 1.12 -4.92
CA VAL A 253 23.40 2.16 -4.74
C VAL A 253 24.12 1.99 -3.41
N ASN A 254 25.43 2.14 -3.41
CA ASN A 254 26.28 2.15 -2.22
C ASN A 254 27.26 3.33 -2.37
N SER A 255 27.57 4.04 -1.29
CA SER A 255 28.47 5.19 -1.31
C SER A 255 29.90 4.85 -1.73
N GLN A 256 30.32 3.59 -1.59
CA GLN A 256 31.68 3.14 -1.85
C GLN A 256 31.90 2.60 -3.26
N ARG A 257 30.83 2.38 -4.05
CA ARG A 257 30.90 1.57 -5.28
C ARG A 257 29.97 2.04 -6.40
N PRO A 258 30.30 1.71 -7.66
CA PRO A 258 29.34 1.81 -8.75
C PRO A 258 28.10 0.96 -8.46
N ALA A 259 26.96 1.42 -8.95
CA ALA A 259 25.69 0.77 -8.70
C ALA A 259 25.64 -0.62 -9.36
N ILE A 260 25.13 -1.59 -8.61
CA ILE A 260 24.78 -2.91 -9.14
C ILE A 260 23.28 -2.94 -9.44
N LEU A 261 22.81 -3.93 -10.20
CA LEU A 261 21.40 -4.05 -10.56
C LEU A 261 20.82 -5.34 -9.99
N ILE A 262 19.58 -5.29 -9.50
CA ILE A 262 18.70 -6.45 -9.44
C ILE A 262 17.90 -6.45 -10.72
N HIS A 263 17.93 -7.53 -11.48
CA HIS A 263 17.23 -7.61 -12.75
C HIS A 263 16.69 -9.01 -13.04
N GLY A 264 15.81 -9.07 -14.03
CA GLY A 264 15.22 -10.32 -14.48
C GLY A 264 16.09 -11.08 -15.49
N SER A 265 15.47 -11.97 -16.23
CA SER A 265 16.08 -12.65 -17.37
C SER A 265 15.43 -12.20 -18.67
N TRP A 266 16.13 -12.40 -19.78
CA TRP A 266 15.51 -12.21 -21.08
C TRP A 266 14.29 -13.14 -21.17
N TYR A 267 13.15 -12.54 -21.55
CA TYR A 267 11.81 -13.13 -21.58
C TYR A 267 11.72 -14.57 -22.12
N ASP A 268 12.51 -14.91 -23.14
CA ASP A 268 12.51 -16.24 -23.75
C ASP A 268 12.85 -17.36 -22.76
N ASN A 269 13.53 -17.03 -21.65
CA ASN A 269 13.77 -17.92 -20.53
C ASN A 269 13.46 -17.23 -19.19
N GLU A 270 12.18 -17.00 -18.89
CA GLU A 270 11.75 -16.30 -17.66
C GLU A 270 12.25 -16.93 -16.34
N ASN A 271 12.58 -18.23 -16.37
CA ASN A 271 13.12 -18.99 -15.25
C ASN A 271 14.65 -19.10 -15.26
N ASP A 272 15.33 -18.50 -16.26
CA ASP A 272 16.76 -18.59 -16.39
C ASP A 272 17.45 -17.87 -15.23
N LEU A 273 18.24 -18.64 -14.51
CA LEU A 273 19.10 -18.21 -13.44
C LEU A 273 20.54 -18.56 -13.88
N ARG A 274 20.95 -17.98 -15.01
CA ARG A 274 22.36 -17.91 -15.41
C ARG A 274 23.09 -16.87 -14.57
N PRO A 275 24.41 -16.99 -14.40
CA PRO A 275 25.21 -15.94 -13.79
C PRO A 275 25.16 -14.62 -14.57
N THR A 276 25.52 -13.53 -13.90
CA THR A 276 25.57 -12.18 -14.46
C THR A 276 27.01 -11.68 -14.59
N TRP A 277 27.20 -10.47 -15.09
CA TRP A 277 28.50 -9.78 -15.08
C TRP A 277 28.63 -8.84 -13.87
N GLY A 278 28.31 -9.35 -12.68
CA GLY A 278 28.44 -8.62 -11.40
C GLY A 278 27.15 -7.97 -10.86
N CYS A 279 25.99 -8.42 -11.32
CA CYS A 279 24.67 -8.01 -10.84
C CYS A 279 24.00 -9.12 -10.02
N VAL A 280 22.75 -8.89 -9.61
CA VAL A 280 21.88 -9.92 -9.04
C VAL A 280 20.76 -10.21 -10.04
N ARG A 281 20.62 -11.47 -10.46
CA ARG A 281 19.54 -11.93 -11.32
C ARG A 281 18.50 -12.68 -10.52
N MET A 282 17.23 -12.37 -10.78
CA MET A 282 16.05 -13.07 -10.27
C MET A 282 15.22 -13.56 -11.45
N ARG A 283 14.27 -14.48 -11.21
CA ARG A 283 13.26 -14.82 -12.21
C ARG A 283 12.35 -13.62 -12.47
N ASN A 284 11.83 -13.51 -13.69
CA ASN A 284 10.98 -12.37 -14.08
C ASN A 284 9.71 -12.29 -13.20
N GLY A 285 9.07 -13.43 -12.93
CA GLY A 285 7.89 -13.50 -12.09
C GLY A 285 8.14 -13.04 -10.65
N ASP A 286 9.25 -13.49 -10.05
CA ASP A 286 9.62 -13.14 -8.68
C ASP A 286 9.94 -11.65 -8.57
N LEU A 287 10.78 -11.13 -9.47
CA LEU A 287 11.11 -9.71 -9.45
C LEU A 287 9.91 -8.82 -9.75
N ALA A 288 9.01 -9.22 -10.65
CA ALA A 288 7.79 -8.48 -10.93
C ALA A 288 6.90 -8.34 -9.69
N VAL A 289 6.84 -9.38 -8.86
CA VAL A 289 6.09 -9.36 -7.59
C VAL A 289 6.76 -8.41 -6.60
N LEU A 290 8.08 -8.49 -6.41
CA LEU A 290 8.78 -7.63 -5.45
C LEU A 290 8.86 -6.16 -5.88
N TYR A 291 8.91 -5.89 -7.19
CA TYR A 291 9.22 -4.58 -7.75
C TYR A 291 8.31 -3.46 -7.22
N ASP A 292 7.03 -3.73 -7.05
CA ASP A 292 6.06 -2.72 -6.60
C ASP A 292 6.14 -2.47 -5.07
N TYR A 293 6.59 -3.47 -4.29
CA TYR A 293 6.67 -3.39 -2.83
C TYR A 293 8.07 -2.99 -2.30
N ILE A 294 9.11 -3.02 -3.13
CA ILE A 294 10.41 -2.44 -2.78
C ILE A 294 10.33 -0.92 -2.91
N LEU A 295 10.41 -0.23 -1.77
CA LEU A 295 10.47 1.23 -1.72
C LEU A 295 11.86 1.74 -2.11
N THR A 296 11.89 2.81 -2.90
CA THR A 296 13.15 3.52 -3.18
C THR A 296 13.70 4.14 -1.89
N ARG A 297 15.03 4.25 -1.81
CA ARG A 297 15.82 4.77 -0.66
C ARG A 297 15.84 3.91 0.61
N LYS A 298 15.24 2.71 0.61
CA LYS A 298 15.38 1.73 1.70
C LYS A 298 16.61 0.82 1.49
N THR A 299 17.19 0.35 2.59
CA THR A 299 18.42 -0.44 2.60
C THR A 299 18.16 -1.89 2.18
N GLN A 300 19.05 -2.45 1.37
CA GLN A 300 19.08 -3.82 0.86
C GLN A 300 20.49 -4.36 1.12
N ASN A 301 20.61 -5.51 1.79
CA ASN A 301 21.92 -6.02 2.20
C ASN A 301 22.31 -7.19 1.29
N ILE A 302 23.50 -7.14 0.72
CA ILE A 302 24.12 -8.29 0.06
C ILE A 302 25.19 -8.80 1.01
N VAL A 303 25.08 -10.06 1.40
CA VAL A 303 26.01 -10.71 2.32
C VAL A 303 26.64 -11.93 1.64
N GLN A 304 27.84 -12.26 2.05
CA GLN A 304 28.43 -13.56 1.79
C GLN A 304 28.65 -14.21 3.15
N ARG A 305 28.17 -15.43 3.28
CA ARG A 305 28.47 -16.30 4.41
C ARG A 305 29.57 -17.28 4.05
#